data_AF-A0AAE9AVL4-F1
#
_entry.id   AF-A0AAE9AVL4-F1
#
_cell.length_a   1.000
_cell.length_b   1.000
_cell.length_c   1.000
_cell.angle_alpha   90.00
_cell.angle_beta   90.00
_cell.angle_gamma   90.00
#
_symmetry.space_group_name_H-M   'P 1'
#
loop_
_entity.id
_entity.type
_entity.pdbx_description
1 polymer ?
#
loop_
_entity_poly.entity_id
_entity_poly.type
_entity_poly.pdbx_seq_one_letter_code
_entity_poly.pdbx_strand_id
1 'polypeptide(L)'
;MLRRNSFRLPRHPASVELARRRVREHLADWGHGDGDPATEDVVLVVSELATNVIRHGPSIEREFEVAVTALGDGLCLVEVSDEGMAVPRLREVGESDETGRGLHLVDHLAAAWGVWGRGAHGKTVWALVGAR
;
A
#
# COMPACT_ATOMS: atom_id res chain seq x y z
N MET A 1 -15.31 1.99 -15.74
CA MET A 1 -14.42 3.12 -16.10
C MET A 1 -13.22 3.05 -15.18
N LEU A 2 -12.00 3.06 -15.72
CA LEU A 2 -10.79 3.03 -14.90
C LEU A 2 -10.64 4.37 -14.17
N ARG A 3 -10.54 4.34 -12.84
CA ARG A 3 -10.34 5.55 -12.01
C ARG A 3 -9.02 5.42 -11.27
N ARG A 4 -8.20 6.47 -11.28
CA ARG A 4 -6.89 6.49 -10.62
C ARG A 4 -6.72 7.80 -9.87
N ASN A 5 -6.15 7.72 -8.67
CA ASN A 5 -5.69 8.88 -7.92
C ASN A 5 -4.34 8.55 -7.26
N SER A 6 -3.47 9.55 -7.16
CA SER A 6 -2.15 9.45 -6.56
C SER A 6 -1.82 10.69 -5.76
N PHE A 7 -1.14 10.52 -4.63
CA PHE A 7 -0.69 11.63 -3.80
C PHE A 7 0.63 11.29 -3.11
N ARG A 8 1.40 12.33 -2.78
CA ARG A 8 2.66 12.20 -2.03
C ARG A 8 2.47 12.60 -0.58
N LEU A 9 3.21 11.94 0.30
CA LEU A 9 3.22 12.20 1.73
C LEU A 9 4.65 12.25 2.27
N PRO A 10 4.92 13.07 3.29
CA PRO A 10 6.21 13.04 3.99
C PRO A 10 6.52 11.66 4.56
N ARG A 11 7.79 11.29 4.63
CA ARG A 11 8.24 10.08 5.32
C ARG A 11 8.22 10.29 6.84
N HIS A 12 7.01 10.27 7.40
CA HIS A 12 6.74 10.49 8.82
C HIS A 12 5.66 9.50 9.31
N PRO A 13 5.71 9.00 10.57
CA PRO A 13 4.72 8.05 11.08
C PRO A 13 3.25 8.52 10.94
N ALA A 14 2.99 9.82 11.11
CA ALA A 14 1.65 10.39 10.93
C ALA A 14 1.09 10.26 9.49
N SER A 15 1.97 10.05 8.51
CA SER A 15 1.56 9.87 7.11
C SER A 15 0.81 8.56 6.87
N VAL A 16 0.96 7.55 7.74
CA VAL A 16 0.21 6.29 7.60
C VAL A 16 -1.29 6.52 7.81
N GLU A 17 -1.66 7.26 8.85
CA GLU A 17 -3.07 7.64 9.08
C GLU A 17 -3.60 8.53 7.95
N LEU A 18 -2.80 9.48 7.49
CA LEU A 18 -3.19 10.36 6.38
C LEU A 18 -3.38 9.59 5.07
N ALA A 19 -2.55 8.57 4.81
CA ALA A 19 -2.68 7.68 3.66
C ALA A 19 -4.00 6.92 3.69
N ARG A 20 -4.32 6.30 4.85
CA ARG A 20 -5.60 5.60 5.04
C ARG A 20 -6.79 6.50 4.77
N ARG A 21 -6.81 7.69 5.38
CA ARG A 21 -7.92 8.65 5.22
C ARG A 21 -8.12 9.07 3.76
N ARG A 22 -7.05 9.47 3.07
CA ARG A 22 -7.14 9.89 1.66
C ARG A 22 -7.60 8.76 0.75
N VAL A 23 -7.15 7.53 0.99
CA VAL A 23 -7.60 6.38 0.19
C VAL A 23 -9.07 6.08 0.43
N ARG A 24 -9.58 6.15 1.68
CA ARG A 24 -11.01 6.04 1.96
C ARG A 24 -11.82 7.11 1.22
N GLU A 25 -11.39 8.37 1.28
CA GLU A 25 -12.03 9.48 0.57
C GLU A 25 -12.10 9.21 -0.95
N HIS A 26 -11.00 8.79 -1.57
CA HIS A 26 -10.98 8.46 -3.00
C HIS A 26 -11.90 7.29 -3.37
N LEU A 27 -11.93 6.24 -2.56
CA LEU A 27 -12.79 5.07 -2.78
C LEU A 27 -14.27 5.44 -2.62
N ALA A 28 -14.61 6.26 -1.61
CA ALA A 28 -15.97 6.76 -1.42
C ALA A 28 -16.44 7.61 -2.61
N ASP A 29 -15.59 8.51 -3.14
CA ASP A 29 -15.87 9.28 -4.35
C ASP A 29 -16.08 8.39 -5.60
N TRP A 30 -15.58 7.15 -5.54
CA TRP A 30 -15.74 6.15 -6.59
C TRP A 30 -16.92 5.20 -6.38
N GLY A 31 -17.66 5.36 -5.28
CA GLY A 31 -18.82 4.55 -4.94
C GLY A 31 -18.53 3.37 -4.01
N HIS A 32 -17.28 3.24 -3.52
CA HIS A 32 -16.85 2.21 -2.57
C HIS A 32 -16.81 2.80 -1.15
N GLY A 33 -17.96 2.83 -0.48
CA GLY A 33 -18.11 3.40 0.87
C GLY A 33 -17.58 2.50 1.99
N ASP A 34 -17.71 2.95 3.24
CA ASP A 34 -17.20 2.27 4.45
C ASP A 34 -17.80 0.88 4.73
N GLY A 35 -18.83 0.47 3.99
CA GLY A 35 -19.42 -0.88 4.09
C GLY A 35 -18.91 -1.87 3.03
N ASP A 36 -18.06 -1.43 2.11
CA ASP A 36 -17.46 -2.30 1.09
C ASP A 36 -16.25 -3.04 1.67
N PRO A 37 -16.26 -4.38 1.75
CA PRO A 37 -15.12 -5.15 2.24
C PRO A 37 -13.82 -4.85 1.47
N ALA A 38 -13.90 -4.54 0.18
CA ALA A 38 -12.74 -4.17 -0.62
C ALA A 38 -12.10 -2.86 -0.14
N THR A 39 -12.88 -1.92 0.39
CA THR A 39 -12.37 -0.65 0.91
C THR A 39 -11.49 -0.88 2.14
N GLU A 40 -11.93 -1.71 3.08
CA GLU A 40 -11.15 -2.01 4.28
C GLU A 40 -9.85 -2.75 3.94
N ASP A 41 -9.90 -3.73 3.04
CA ASP A 41 -8.72 -4.47 2.60
C ASP A 41 -7.71 -3.54 1.88
N VAL A 42 -8.18 -2.68 0.97
CA VAL A 42 -7.32 -1.71 0.26
C VAL A 42 -6.67 -0.74 1.26
N VAL A 43 -7.43 -0.20 2.20
CA VAL A 43 -6.92 0.74 3.22
C VAL A 43 -5.89 0.07 4.12
N LEU A 44 -6.12 -1.18 4.50
CA LEU A 44 -5.20 -1.94 5.34
C LEU A 44 -3.90 -2.27 4.60
N VAL A 45 -3.98 -2.69 3.33
CA VAL A 45 -2.81 -2.88 2.46
C VAL A 45 -2.01 -1.57 2.32
N VAL A 46 -2.67 -0.44 2.09
CA VAL A 46 -2.01 0.88 2.04
C VAL A 46 -1.30 1.18 3.36
N SER A 47 -1.94 0.90 4.50
CA SER A 47 -1.35 1.11 5.83
C SER A 47 -0.07 0.31 6.03
N GLU A 48 -0.07 -0.97 5.69
CA GLU A 48 1.09 -1.85 5.81
C GLU A 48 2.22 -1.43 4.88
N LEU A 49 1.90 -1.15 3.61
CA LEU A 49 2.91 -0.72 2.64
C LEU A 49 3.51 0.66 3.00
N ALA A 50 2.70 1.63 3.43
CA ALA A 50 3.20 2.92 3.91
C ALA A 50 4.08 2.74 5.16
N THR A 51 3.67 1.88 6.10
CA THR A 51 4.48 1.57 7.30
C THR A 51 5.84 0.97 6.91
N ASN A 52 5.88 0.11 5.90
CA ASN A 52 7.13 -0.44 5.37
C ASN A 52 8.06 0.66 4.83
N VAL A 53 7.54 1.66 4.13
CA VAL A 53 8.34 2.81 3.68
C VAL A 53 8.88 3.61 4.86
N ILE A 54 8.05 3.90 5.87
CA ILE A 54 8.50 4.63 7.06
C ILE A 54 9.63 3.86 7.77
N ARG A 55 9.47 2.55 7.96
CA ARG A 55 10.43 1.72 8.72
C ARG A 55 11.69 1.35 7.95
N HIS A 56 11.59 1.12 6.64
CA HIS A 56 12.65 0.50 5.84
C HIS A 56 13.13 1.34 4.66
N GLY A 57 12.48 2.47 4.36
CA GLY A 57 12.92 3.40 3.33
C GLY A 57 14.27 4.07 3.67
N PRO A 58 15.00 4.59 2.67
CA PRO A 58 16.28 5.27 2.87
C PRO A 58 16.16 6.47 3.81
N SER A 59 17.12 6.67 4.72
CA SER A 59 17.11 7.78 5.70
C SER A 59 16.99 9.18 5.08
N ILE A 60 17.48 9.37 3.85
CA ILE A 60 17.46 10.65 3.12
C ILE A 60 16.14 10.91 2.38
N GLU A 61 15.29 9.89 2.24
CA GLU A 61 14.00 10.01 1.56
C GLU A 61 13.07 10.94 2.35
N ARG A 62 12.54 11.95 1.67
CA ARG A 62 11.64 12.95 2.29
C ARG A 62 10.18 12.61 2.13
N GLU A 63 9.80 11.96 1.05
CA GLU A 63 8.41 11.69 0.69
C GLU A 63 8.28 10.35 -0.02
N PHE A 64 7.09 9.77 0.06
CA PHE A 64 6.69 8.59 -0.71
C PHE A 64 5.37 8.86 -1.43
N GLU A 65 5.08 8.06 -2.45
CA GLU A 65 3.88 8.21 -3.28
C GLU A 65 2.95 7.03 -3.04
N VAL A 66 1.65 7.31 -2.87
CA VAL A 66 0.58 6.31 -2.85
C VAL A 66 -0.29 6.56 -4.07
N ALA A 67 -0.58 5.51 -4.83
CA ALA A 67 -1.59 5.53 -5.88
C ALA A 67 -2.56 4.36 -5.74
N VAL A 68 -3.82 4.61 -6.06
CA VAL A 68 -4.87 3.59 -6.13
C VAL A 68 -5.53 3.70 -7.49
N THR A 69 -5.71 2.56 -8.15
CA THR A 69 -6.42 2.47 -9.43
C THR A 69 -7.56 1.46 -9.29
N ALA A 70 -8.81 1.91 -9.40
CA ALA A 70 -9.97 1.04 -9.53
C ALA A 70 -10.03 0.48 -10.96
N LEU A 71 -10.04 -0.84 -11.06
CA LEU A 71 -10.10 -1.62 -12.29
C LEU A 71 -11.55 -1.99 -12.62
N GLY A 72 -11.80 -2.44 -13.85
CA GLY A 72 -13.15 -2.71 -14.35
C GLY A 72 -13.83 -3.95 -13.79
N ASP A 73 -13.09 -4.80 -13.09
CA ASP A 73 -13.48 -6.11 -12.55
C ASP A 73 -13.72 -6.09 -11.03
N GLY A 74 -13.78 -4.90 -10.41
CA GLY A 74 -13.93 -4.75 -8.96
C GLY A 74 -12.63 -4.88 -8.19
N LEU A 75 -11.49 -5.02 -8.87
CA LEU A 75 -10.17 -4.99 -8.27
C LEU A 75 -9.64 -3.55 -8.15
N CYS A 76 -8.78 -3.33 -7.17
CA CYS A 76 -8.02 -2.13 -6.96
C CYS A 76 -6.52 -2.47 -7.00
N LEU A 77 -5.78 -1.79 -7.87
CA LEU A 77 -4.33 -1.80 -7.83
C LEU A 77 -3.85 -0.71 -6.86
N VAL A 78 -3.25 -1.12 -5.77
CA VAL A 78 -2.54 -0.26 -4.81
C VAL A 78 -1.08 -0.21 -5.19
N GLU A 79 -0.51 0.99 -5.25
CA GLU A 79 0.90 1.23 -5.54
C GLU A 79 1.49 2.13 -4.45
N VAL A 80 2.57 1.70 -3.80
CA VAL A 80 3.34 2.53 -2.88
C VAL A 80 4.77 2.62 -3.37
N SER A 81 5.20 3.82 -3.72
CA SER A 81 6.52 4.07 -4.30
C SER A 81 7.43 4.85 -3.36
N ASP A 82 8.66 4.37 -3.24
CA ASP A 82 9.72 4.94 -2.39
C ASP A 82 11.07 4.95 -3.14
N GLU A 83 12.04 5.71 -2.62
CA GLU A 83 13.39 5.87 -3.20
C GLU A 83 14.36 4.70 -2.87
N GLY A 84 13.91 3.71 -2.10
CA GLY A 84 14.71 2.56 -1.70
C GLY A 84 14.74 1.41 -2.70
N MET A 85 15.87 0.73 -2.78
CA MET A 85 16.06 -0.44 -3.66
C MET A 85 15.82 -1.79 -2.98
N ALA A 86 15.66 -1.81 -1.66
CA ALA A 86 15.44 -3.05 -0.91
C ALA A 86 14.05 -3.62 -1.21
N VAL A 87 14.01 -4.84 -1.76
CA VAL A 87 12.76 -5.57 -2.04
C VAL A 87 12.25 -6.17 -0.72
N PRO A 88 11.01 -5.86 -0.28
CA PRO A 88 10.40 -6.52 0.87
C PRO A 88 10.31 -8.03 0.65
N ARG A 89 10.60 -8.81 1.68
CA ARG A 89 10.55 -10.28 1.65
C ARG A 89 9.64 -10.78 2.75
N LEU A 90 8.83 -11.79 2.43
CA LEU A 90 8.14 -12.56 3.45
C LEU A 90 9.21 -13.26 4.29
N ARG A 91 9.18 -12.99 5.59
CA ARG A 91 10.06 -13.61 6.57
C ARG A 91 9.25 -14.61 7.35
N GLU A 92 9.84 -15.74 7.76
CA GLU A 92 9.24 -16.55 8.81
C GLU A 92 9.16 -15.70 10.07
N VAL A 93 7.96 -15.58 10.64
CA VAL A 93 7.66 -14.83 11.85
C VAL A 93 7.28 -15.88 12.90
N GLY A 94 8.02 -15.93 14.00
CA GLY A 94 7.68 -16.80 15.14
C GLY A 94 6.43 -16.30 15.88
N GLU A 95 5.80 -17.18 16.66
CA GLU A 95 4.61 -16.81 17.44
C GLU A 95 4.86 -15.63 18.40
N SER A 96 6.09 -15.51 18.93
CA SER A 96 6.50 -14.44 19.85
C SER A 96 6.97 -13.15 19.19
N ASP A 97 7.10 -13.11 17.86
CA ASP A 97 7.61 -11.92 17.18
C ASP A 97 6.56 -10.82 17.18
N GLU A 98 6.89 -9.61 17.64
CA GLU A 98 5.94 -8.49 17.69
C GLU A 98 5.91 -7.69 16.36
N THR A 99 6.79 -8.00 15.42
CA THR A 99 6.95 -7.27 14.15
C THR A 99 7.10 -8.23 12.97
N GLY A 100 6.98 -7.72 11.74
CA GLY A 100 7.20 -8.51 10.52
C GLY A 100 5.96 -9.19 9.94
N ARG A 101 4.78 -9.03 10.54
CA ARG A 101 3.51 -9.56 10.02
C ARG A 101 2.89 -8.73 8.90
N GLY A 102 3.32 -7.47 8.72
CA GLY A 102 2.69 -6.56 7.76
C GLY A 102 2.66 -7.09 6.32
N LEU A 103 3.76 -7.70 5.87
CA LEU A 103 3.81 -8.27 4.52
C LEU A 103 3.02 -9.57 4.39
N HIS A 104 2.87 -10.36 5.48
CA HIS A 104 1.97 -11.51 5.51
C HIS A 104 0.51 -11.08 5.39
N LEU A 105 0.16 -9.93 5.96
CA LEU A 105 -1.18 -9.36 5.81
C LEU A 105 -1.42 -8.95 4.34
N VAL A 106 -0.46 -8.27 3.72
CA VAL A 106 -0.54 -7.94 2.28
C VAL A 106 -0.67 -9.20 1.43
N ASP A 107 0.15 -10.22 1.68
CA ASP A 107 0.10 -11.50 0.99
C ASP A 107 -1.23 -12.22 1.18
N HIS A 108 -1.78 -12.14 2.39
CA HIS A 108 -3.06 -12.73 2.71
C HIS A 108 -4.22 -12.01 2.02
N LEU A 109 -4.25 -10.68 1.96
CA LEU A 109 -5.38 -9.92 1.40
C LEU A 109 -5.32 -9.75 -0.11
N ALA A 110 -4.13 -9.60 -0.68
CA ALA A 110 -3.97 -9.37 -2.11
C ALA A 110 -4.25 -10.64 -2.91
N ALA A 111 -4.85 -10.49 -4.09
CA ALA A 111 -4.90 -11.54 -5.11
C ALA A 111 -3.52 -11.77 -5.73
N ALA A 112 -2.73 -10.70 -5.86
CA ALA A 112 -1.34 -10.73 -6.27
C ALA A 112 -0.65 -9.47 -5.74
N TRP A 113 0.64 -9.56 -5.43
CA TRP A 113 1.45 -8.40 -5.08
C TRP A 113 2.88 -8.61 -5.56
N GLY A 114 3.64 -7.53 -5.62
CA GLY A 114 5.01 -7.60 -6.08
C GLY A 114 5.74 -6.27 -6.00
N VAL A 115 6.87 -6.20 -6.70
CA VAL A 115 7.73 -5.02 -6.73
C VAL A 115 8.11 -4.70 -8.16
N TRP A 116 7.89 -3.45 -8.56
CA TRP A 116 8.42 -2.88 -9.80
C TRP A 116 9.61 -1.98 -9.48
N GLY A 117 10.69 -2.06 -10.25
CA GLY A 117 11.81 -1.13 -10.13
C GLY A 117 11.47 0.20 -10.80
N ARG A 118 11.86 1.34 -10.20
CA ARG A 118 11.72 2.68 -10.80
C ARG A 118 13.06 3.14 -11.38
N GLY A 119 13.56 2.41 -12.37
CA GLY A 119 14.87 2.68 -12.95
C GLY A 119 16.00 2.44 -11.95
N ALA A 120 16.98 3.35 -11.89
CA ALA A 120 18.14 3.22 -11.01
C ALA A 120 17.87 3.63 -9.55
N HIS A 121 16.76 4.32 -9.27
CA HIS A 121 16.45 4.87 -7.96
C HIS A 121 14.99 4.64 -7.60
N GLY A 122 14.78 3.79 -6.60
CA GLY A 122 13.47 3.53 -6.03
C GLY A 122 12.75 2.31 -6.58
N LYS A 123 11.62 2.04 -5.96
CA LYS A 123 10.76 0.90 -6.26
C LYS A 123 9.30 1.30 -6.04
N THR A 124 8.42 0.48 -6.59
CA THR A 124 6.99 0.49 -6.30
C THR A 124 6.63 -0.88 -5.77
N VAL A 125 6.18 -0.96 -4.52
CA VAL A 125 5.50 -2.16 -4.02
C VAL A 125 4.04 -2.02 -4.42
N TRP A 126 3.52 -3.01 -5.13
CA TRP A 126 2.15 -3.00 -5.64
C TRP A 126 1.38 -4.21 -5.14
N ALA A 127 0.06 -4.06 -5.00
CA ALA A 127 -0.85 -5.11 -4.60
C ALA A 127 -2.19 -4.95 -5.33
N LEU A 128 -2.72 -6.07 -5.83
CA LEU A 128 -4.03 -6.17 -6.45
C LEU A 128 -5.02 -6.70 -5.41
N VAL A 129 -6.01 -5.90 -5.04
CA VAL A 129 -6.93 -6.17 -3.93
C VAL A 129 -8.36 -6.10 -4.45
N GLY A 130 -9.27 -6.96 -3.97
CA GLY A 130 -10.68 -6.91 -4.33
C GLY A 130 -11.53 -7.60 -3.29
N ALA A 131 -12.86 -7.44 -3.38
CA ALA A 131 -13.78 -8.11 -2.47
C ALA A 131 -13.65 -9.64 -2.59
N ARG A 132 -13.50 -10.32 -1.46
CA ARG A 132 -13.52 -11.77 -1.36
C ARG A 132 -14.89 -12.29 -0.96
#